data_AF-W6VZT4-F1
#
_entry.id   AF-W6VZT4-F1
#
_cell.length_a   1.000
_cell.length_b   1.000
_cell.length_c   1.000
_cell.angle_alpha   90.00
_cell.angle_beta   90.00
_cell.angle_gamma   90.00
#
_symmetry.space_group_name_H-M   'P 1'
#
loop_
_entity.id
_entity.type
_entity.pdbx_description
1 polymer ?
#
loop_
_entity_poly.entity_id
_entity_poly.type
_entity_poly.pdbx_seq_one_letter_code
_entity_poly.pdbx_strand_id
1 'polypeptide(L)'
;MTFREHIPAAPATGAFNKTWIVEAAWAHPLWDCYVVFLYDLTTDLPGQQAPTLYKEGMTHELLVFALDPAHPVEPPVHRLEPANHGYQFKAESDEAAESRVVELLEAISAGTLSPDTDFRAMWDSRFVDGVTLLKGGVA
;
A
#
# COMPACT_ATOMS: atom_id res chain seq x y z
N MET A 1 -2.42 -19.34 1.45
CA MET A 1 -2.73 -17.90 1.50
C MET A 1 -1.47 -17.23 2.04
N THR A 2 -0.82 -16.37 1.24
CA THR A 2 0.53 -15.84 1.53
C THR A 2 0.50 -14.39 2.02
N PHE A 3 -0.69 -13.86 2.29
CA PHE A 3 -0.88 -12.58 2.95
C PHE A 3 -1.86 -12.73 4.11
N ARG A 4 -1.71 -11.84 5.10
CA ARG A 4 -2.60 -11.73 6.26
C ARG A 4 -2.96 -10.27 6.49
N GLU A 5 -4.23 -10.03 6.81
CA GLU A 5 -4.64 -8.72 7.32
C GLU A 5 -3.95 -8.49 8.67
N HIS A 6 -3.40 -7.29 8.81
CA HIS A 6 -2.73 -6.84 10.00
C HIS A 6 -3.58 -5.75 10.65
N ILE A 7 -4.10 -6.04 11.85
CA ILE A 7 -4.86 -5.05 12.61
C ILE A 7 -3.83 -4.10 13.26
N PRO A 8 -3.84 -2.79 12.96
CA PRO A 8 -2.93 -1.85 13.60
C PRO A 8 -3.11 -1.88 15.12
N ALA A 9 -2.02 -1.73 15.86
CA ALA A 9 -2.07 -1.64 17.33
C ALA A 9 -2.69 -0.32 17.84
N ALA A 10 -2.89 0.67 16.96
CA ALA A 10 -3.46 1.96 17.31
C ALA A 10 -5.00 1.93 17.33
N PRO A 11 -5.65 2.65 18.26
CA PRO A 11 -7.11 2.73 18.29
C PRO A 11 -7.64 3.33 16.98
N ALA A 12 -8.77 2.80 16.50
CA ALA A 12 -9.43 3.29 15.29
C ALA A 12 -9.65 4.81 15.41
N THR A 13 -9.00 5.57 14.54
CA THR A 13 -9.09 7.03 14.47
C THR A 13 -10.43 7.51 13.91
N GLY A 14 -11.35 6.59 13.61
CA GLY A 14 -12.64 6.84 12.96
C GLY A 14 -12.57 6.82 11.44
N ALA A 15 -11.41 7.09 10.85
CA ALA A 15 -11.17 6.95 9.41
C ALA A 15 -10.86 5.49 9.03
N PHE A 16 -11.38 5.07 7.88
CA PHE A 16 -11.08 3.75 7.33
C PHE A 16 -9.59 3.63 7.02
N ASN A 17 -9.01 2.52 7.51
CA ASN A 17 -7.67 2.12 7.13
C ASN A 17 -7.55 0.60 7.23
N LYS A 18 -6.69 0.04 6.38
CA LYS A 18 -6.35 -1.37 6.37
C LYS A 18 -4.85 -1.53 6.20
N THR A 19 -4.31 -2.58 6.80
CA THR A 19 -2.91 -2.95 6.66
C THR A 19 -2.84 -4.44 6.36
N TRP A 20 -1.97 -4.83 5.44
CA TRP A 20 -1.67 -6.23 5.15
C TRP A 20 -0.18 -6.47 5.18
N ILE A 21 0.20 -7.68 5.58
CA ILE A 21 1.54 -8.20 5.38
C ILE A 21 1.44 -9.29 4.32
N VAL A 22 2.28 -9.20 3.29
CA VAL A 22 2.37 -10.18 2.22
C VAL A 22 3.78 -10.72 2.12
N GLU A 23 3.89 -12.05 2.08
CA GLU A 23 5.13 -12.76 1.81
C GLU A 23 5.24 -13.04 0.31
N ALA A 24 6.33 -12.58 -0.28
CA ALA A 24 6.70 -12.73 -1.67
C ALA A 24 8.21 -12.99 -1.79
N ALA A 25 8.69 -14.09 -1.21
CA ALA A 25 10.09 -14.54 -1.27
C ALA A 25 10.62 -14.74 -2.71
N TRP A 26 9.72 -14.84 -3.69
CA TRP A 26 10.04 -14.93 -5.11
C TRP A 26 10.38 -13.57 -5.75
N ALA A 27 10.03 -12.45 -5.10
CA ALA A 27 10.06 -11.12 -5.71
C ALA A 27 11.42 -10.43 -5.62
N HIS A 28 12.21 -10.68 -4.56
CA HIS A 28 13.50 -10.02 -4.35
C HIS A 28 14.47 -10.93 -3.56
N PRO A 29 15.79 -10.91 -3.83
CA PRO A 29 16.76 -11.78 -3.14
C PRO A 29 17.14 -11.36 -1.72
N LEU A 30 16.88 -10.11 -1.32
CA LEU A 30 17.31 -9.57 -0.02
C LEU A 30 16.19 -9.45 1.03
N TRP A 31 14.94 -9.40 0.60
CA TRP A 31 13.78 -9.32 1.49
C TRP A 31 12.63 -10.08 0.85
N ASP A 32 11.78 -10.66 1.67
CA ASP A 32 10.69 -11.53 1.25
C ASP A 32 9.32 -11.05 1.74
N CYS A 33 9.27 -10.07 2.63
CA CYS A 33 8.02 -9.57 3.20
C CYS A 33 7.78 -8.10 2.84
N TYR A 34 6.52 -7.76 2.65
CA TYR A 34 6.07 -6.40 2.36
C TYR A 34 4.89 -6.04 3.25
N VAL A 35 4.77 -4.76 3.58
CA VAL A 35 3.58 -4.19 4.21
C VAL A 35 2.85 -3.30 3.21
N VAL A 36 1.53 -3.46 3.17
CA VAL A 36 0.63 -2.70 2.31
C VAL A 36 -0.33 -1.94 3.20
N PHE A 37 -0.37 -0.62 3.03
CA PHE A 37 -1.28 0.27 3.74
C PHE A 37 -2.32 0.83 2.78
N LEU A 38 -3.58 0.83 3.20
CA LEU A 38 -4.67 1.52 2.54
C LEU A 38 -5.30 2.52 3.52
N TYR A 39 -5.42 3.76 3.08
CA TYR A 39 -5.99 4.86 3.85
C TYR A 39 -7.14 5.51 3.09
N ASP A 40 -8.20 5.87 3.81
CA ASP A 40 -9.20 6.84 3.34
C ASP A 40 -8.63 8.26 3.43
N LEU A 41 -8.90 9.07 2.39
CA LEU A 41 -8.49 10.47 2.28
C LEU A 41 -9.65 11.46 2.44
N THR A 42 -10.87 10.95 2.64
CA THR A 42 -12.11 11.74 2.59
C THR A 42 -12.71 12.03 3.97
N THR A 43 -12.44 11.18 4.96
CA THR A 43 -12.90 11.40 6.34
C THR A 43 -12.19 12.60 6.96
N ASP A 44 -12.95 13.63 7.29
CA ASP A 44 -12.46 14.75 8.09
C ASP A 44 -12.35 14.33 9.56
N LEU A 45 -11.13 14.38 10.09
CA LEU A 45 -10.83 14.03 11.47
C LEU A 45 -10.60 15.32 12.27
N PRO A 46 -11.50 15.68 13.22
CA PRO A 46 -11.39 16.92 13.97
C PRO A 46 -10.02 17.08 14.64
N GLY A 47 -9.34 18.19 14.36
CA GLY A 47 -8.03 18.50 14.93
C GLY A 47 -6.85 17.80 14.24
N GLN A 48 -7.08 17.04 13.16
CA GLN A 48 -6.02 16.54 12.30
C GLN A 48 -5.88 17.39 11.04
N GLN A 49 -4.67 17.42 10.48
CA GLN A 49 -4.45 18.05 9.18
C GLN A 49 -5.11 17.20 8.09
N ALA A 50 -5.84 17.85 7.18
CA ALA A 50 -6.41 17.18 6.02
C ALA A 50 -5.31 16.48 5.18
N PRO A 51 -5.59 15.30 4.61
CA PRO A 51 -4.64 14.62 3.74
C PRO A 51 -4.22 15.49 2.55
N THR A 52 -2.95 15.38 2.14
CA THR A 52 -2.46 16.09 0.95
C THR A 52 -2.92 15.36 -0.29
N LEU A 53 -3.79 15.97 -1.09
CA LEU A 53 -4.21 15.42 -2.38
C LEU A 53 -3.30 15.91 -3.50
N TYR A 54 -2.68 14.97 -4.23
CA TYR A 54 -1.82 15.28 -5.39
C TYR A 54 -2.62 15.46 -6.69
N LYS A 55 -3.90 15.10 -6.67
CA LYS A 55 -4.87 15.33 -7.74
C LYS A 55 -6.25 15.51 -7.12
N GLU A 56 -7.06 16.39 -7.71
CA GLU A 56 -8.41 16.64 -7.20
C GLU A 56 -9.30 15.39 -7.25
N GLY A 57 -10.03 15.16 -6.16
CA GLY A 57 -11.01 14.09 -6.03
C GLY A 57 -10.43 12.69 -5.82
N MET A 58 -9.16 12.56 -5.41
CA MET A 58 -8.64 11.28 -4.91
C MET A 58 -9.33 10.92 -3.59
N THR A 59 -9.70 9.65 -3.42
CA THR A 59 -10.44 9.19 -2.24
C THR A 59 -9.63 8.26 -1.35
N HIS A 60 -8.65 7.55 -1.90
CA HIS A 60 -7.84 6.58 -1.16
C HIS A 60 -6.37 6.69 -1.50
N GLU A 61 -5.52 6.29 -0.54
CA GLU A 61 -4.07 6.17 -0.72
C GLU A 61 -3.59 4.76 -0.40
N LEU A 62 -2.79 4.20 -1.31
CA LEU A 62 -2.10 2.93 -1.15
C LEU A 62 -0.61 3.19 -1.02
N LEU A 63 0.04 2.58 -0.03
CA LEU A 63 1.50 2.54 0.11
C LEU A 63 1.97 1.10 0.27
N VAL A 64 3.07 0.75 -0.39
CA VAL A 64 3.71 -0.57 -0.30
C VAL A 64 5.17 -0.36 0.08
N PHE A 65 5.62 -1.06 1.12
CA PHE A 65 7.01 -1.05 1.57
C PHE A 65 7.52 -2.47 1.71
N ALA A 66 8.77 -2.69 1.32
CA ALA A 66 9.53 -3.84 1.78
C ALA A 66 9.73 -3.77 3.31
N LEU A 67 9.70 -4.91 3.98
CA LEU A 67 10.04 -5.02 5.39
C LEU A 67 11.52 -5.33 5.57
N ASP A 68 12.11 -4.82 6.64
CA ASP A 68 13.50 -5.07 6.98
C ASP A 68 13.67 -6.51 7.51
N PRO A 69 14.39 -7.39 6.80
CA PRO A 69 14.57 -8.78 7.21
C PRO A 69 15.39 -8.93 8.50
N ALA A 70 16.07 -7.87 8.97
CA ALA A 70 16.79 -7.89 10.25
C ALA A 70 15.84 -7.78 11.46
N HIS A 71 14.55 -7.55 11.24
CA HIS A 71 13.55 -7.36 12.28
C HIS A 71 12.40 -8.37 12.14
N PRO A 72 11.73 -8.74 13.25
CA PRO A 72 10.58 -9.64 13.19
C PRO A 72 9.40 -8.97 12.46
N VAL A 73 8.61 -9.79 11.78
CA VAL A 73 7.37 -9.39 11.09
C VAL A 73 6.22 -9.34 12.10
N GLU A 74 6.39 -8.52 13.15
CA GLU A 74 5.44 -8.31 14.25
C GLU A 74 5.32 -6.81 14.56
N PRO A 75 4.22 -6.34 15.18
CA PRO A 75 4.09 -4.94 15.56
C PRO A 75 5.15 -4.51 16.58
N PRO A 76 5.76 -3.32 16.42
CA PRO A 76 5.71 -2.46 15.24
C PRO A 76 6.55 -3.03 14.09
N VAL A 77 5.98 -3.05 12.87
CA VAL A 77 6.73 -3.53 11.70
C VAL A 77 7.82 -2.54 11.30
N HIS A 78 9.01 -3.06 10.99
CA HIS A 78 10.14 -2.26 10.52
C HIS A 78 10.19 -2.31 8.99
N ARG A 79 9.98 -1.16 8.35
CA ARG A 79 9.97 -1.04 6.89
C ARG A 79 11.27 -0.46 6.37
N LEU A 80 11.66 -0.88 5.17
CA LEU A 80 12.71 -0.25 4.39
C LEU A 80 12.14 0.99 3.70
N GLU A 81 12.94 2.04 3.64
CA GLU A 81 12.60 3.30 2.97
C GLU A 81 13.49 3.48 1.73
N PRO A 82 12.97 4.06 0.62
CA PRO A 82 11.61 4.59 0.45
C PRO A 82 10.56 3.50 0.17
N ALA A 83 9.28 3.89 0.09
CA ALA A 83 8.20 3.03 -0.39
C ALA A 83 8.51 2.43 -1.78
N ASN A 84 8.18 1.15 -1.96
CA ASN A 84 8.26 0.46 -3.24
C ASN A 84 7.23 0.99 -4.23
N HIS A 85 6.01 1.22 -3.75
CA HIS A 85 4.88 1.73 -4.52
C HIS A 85 4.05 2.70 -3.68
N GLY A 86 3.49 3.72 -4.32
CA GLY A 86 2.62 4.68 -3.66
C GLY A 86 1.66 5.32 -4.66
N TYR A 87 0.37 5.28 -4.37
CA TYR A 87 -0.68 5.76 -5.26
C TYR A 87 -1.81 6.43 -4.50
N GLN A 88 -2.29 7.56 -4.99
CA GLN A 88 -3.63 8.04 -4.68
C GLN A 88 -4.57 7.68 -5.83
N PHE A 89 -5.75 7.16 -5.51
CA PHE A 89 -6.71 6.69 -6.50
C PHE A 89 -8.15 6.96 -6.10
N LYS A 90 -9.06 6.72 -7.04
CA LYS A 90 -10.50 6.86 -6.83
C LYS A 90 -11.13 5.49 -6.60
N ALA A 91 -11.98 5.44 -5.59
CA ALA A 91 -12.91 4.35 -5.36
C ALA A 91 -14.25 4.93 -4.89
N GLU A 92 -15.34 4.23 -5.21
CA GLU A 92 -16.71 4.63 -4.85
C GLU A 92 -17.00 4.46 -3.36
N SER A 93 -16.29 3.55 -2.70
CA SER A 93 -16.36 3.31 -1.26
C SER A 93 -15.07 2.68 -0.73
N ASP A 94 -14.96 2.61 0.60
CA ASP A 94 -13.89 1.90 1.30
C ASP A 94 -13.83 0.42 0.91
N GLU A 95 -14.98 -0.24 0.75
CA GLU A 95 -15.06 -1.65 0.34
C GLU A 95 -14.57 -1.84 -1.10
N ALA A 96 -14.89 -0.90 -2.00
CA ALA A 96 -14.39 -0.94 -3.38
C ALA A 96 -12.86 -0.74 -3.43
N ALA A 97 -12.33 0.13 -2.58
CA ALA A 97 -10.89 0.32 -2.44
C ALA A 97 -10.20 -0.93 -1.85
N GLU A 98 -10.78 -1.52 -0.81
CA GLU A 98 -10.29 -2.76 -0.20
C GLU A 98 -10.29 -3.91 -1.20
N SER A 99 -11.40 -4.11 -1.93
CA SER A 99 -11.51 -5.16 -2.96
C SER A 99 -10.40 -5.03 -4.00
N ARG A 100 -10.14 -3.80 -4.48
CA ARG A 100 -9.07 -3.54 -5.43
C ARG A 100 -7.69 -3.88 -4.86
N VAL A 101 -7.42 -3.55 -3.60
CA VAL A 101 -6.13 -3.88 -2.96
C VAL A 101 -6.01 -5.38 -2.73
N VAL A 102 -7.07 -6.07 -2.32
CA VAL A 102 -7.09 -7.53 -2.16
C VAL A 102 -6.77 -8.24 -3.48
N GLU A 103 -7.31 -7.78 -4.62
CA GLU A 103 -6.96 -8.32 -5.94
C GLU A 103 -5.45 -8.19 -6.24
N LEU A 104 -4.80 -7.10 -5.82
CA LEU A 104 -3.35 -6.93 -5.95
C LEU A 104 -2.58 -7.90 -5.05
N LEU A 105 -3.02 -8.08 -3.80
CA LEU A 105 -2.41 -9.02 -2.84
C LEU A 105 -2.55 -10.47 -3.32
N GLU A 106 -3.68 -10.83 -3.92
CA GLU A 106 -3.90 -12.12 -4.56
C GLU A 106 -2.97 -12.30 -5.76
N ALA A 107 -2.83 -11.28 -6.61
CA ALA A 107 -1.91 -11.31 -7.75
C ALA A 107 -0.44 -11.47 -7.32
N ILE A 108 -0.02 -10.82 -6.22
CA ILE A 108 1.31 -10.98 -5.60
C ILE A 108 1.47 -12.41 -5.07
N SER A 109 0.48 -12.91 -4.34
CA SER A 109 0.50 -14.28 -3.79
C SER A 109 0.58 -15.34 -4.89
N ALA A 110 -0.03 -15.06 -6.05
CA ALA A 110 0.00 -15.91 -7.23
C ALA A 110 1.29 -15.79 -8.06
N GLY A 111 2.22 -14.87 -7.73
CA GLY A 111 3.44 -14.66 -8.52
C GLY A 111 3.23 -13.88 -9.82
N THR A 112 2.08 -13.21 -9.98
CA THR A 112 1.68 -12.52 -11.23
C THR A 112 1.82 -11.00 -11.16
N LEU A 113 2.08 -10.44 -9.98
CA LEU A 113 2.40 -9.03 -9.75
C LEU A 113 3.55 -8.95 -8.76
N SER A 114 4.69 -8.40 -9.15
CA SER A 114 5.83 -8.24 -8.23
C SER A 114 5.68 -6.96 -7.40
N PRO A 115 5.78 -7.01 -6.06
CA PRO A 115 5.80 -5.82 -5.21
C PRO A 115 7.13 -5.06 -5.26
N ASP A 116 8.14 -5.58 -5.98
CA ASP A 116 9.42 -4.91 -6.15
C ASP A 116 9.35 -3.64 -7.03
N THR A 117 10.24 -2.69 -6.80
CA THR A 117 10.30 -1.42 -7.55
C THR A 117 10.64 -1.59 -9.02
N ASP A 118 11.31 -2.66 -9.43
CA ASP A 118 11.69 -2.87 -10.83
C ASP A 118 10.46 -3.14 -11.73
N PHE A 119 9.32 -3.46 -11.13
CA PHE A 119 8.07 -3.80 -11.84
C PHE A 119 7.03 -2.68 -11.80
N ARG A 120 7.44 -1.42 -11.60
CA ARG A 120 6.56 -0.23 -11.56
C ARG A 120 5.56 -0.15 -12.71
N ALA A 121 5.97 -0.46 -13.94
CA ALA A 121 5.07 -0.41 -15.09
C ALA A 121 3.83 -1.32 -14.93
N MET A 122 3.98 -2.47 -14.25
CA MET A 122 2.85 -3.35 -13.95
C MET A 122 1.90 -2.69 -12.96
N TRP A 123 2.41 -1.98 -11.95
CA TRP A 123 1.61 -1.26 -10.97
C TRP A 123 0.92 -0.04 -11.56
N ASP A 124 1.62 0.78 -12.34
CA ASP A 124 1.04 1.96 -12.99
C ASP A 124 -0.16 1.59 -13.86
N SER A 125 -0.10 0.44 -14.54
CA SER A 125 -1.23 -0.09 -15.33
C SER A 125 -2.47 -0.42 -14.50
N ARG A 126 -2.31 -0.65 -13.19
CA ARG A 126 -3.41 -0.91 -12.25
C ARG A 126 -4.00 0.36 -11.68
N PHE A 127 -3.37 1.53 -11.84
CA PHE A 127 -3.77 2.81 -11.26
C PHE A 127 -3.90 3.93 -12.30
N VAL A 128 -4.45 3.62 -13.48
CA VAL A 128 -4.66 4.57 -14.58
C VAL A 128 -5.58 5.76 -14.24
N ASP A 129 -6.44 5.58 -13.26
CA ASP A 129 -7.37 6.56 -12.68
C ASP A 129 -6.74 7.40 -11.56
N GLY A 130 -5.58 6.99 -11.05
CA GLY A 130 -4.89 7.58 -9.92
C GLY A 130 -3.75 8.52 -10.29
N VAL A 131 -2.89 8.77 -9.30
CA VAL A 131 -1.62 9.47 -9.41
C VAL A 131 -0.57 8.72 -8.58
N THR A 132 0.60 8.49 -9.19
CA THR A 132 1.74 7.92 -8.47
C THR A 132 2.35 8.94 -7.53
N LEU A 133 2.65 8.52 -6.31
CA LEU A 133 3.29 9.34 -5.27
C LEU A 133 4.82 9.25 -5.33
N LEU A 134 5.33 8.26 -6.06
CA LEU A 134 6.75 8.16 -6.32
C LEU A 134 7.10 9.21 -7.36
N LYS A 135 7.77 10.29 -6.93
CA LYS A 135 8.38 11.21 -7.88
C LYS A 135 9.37 10.41 -8.71
N GLY A 136 9.18 10.44 -10.04
CA GLY A 136 10.21 9.99 -10.96
C GLY A 136 11.49 10.71 -10.57
N GLY A 137 12.51 9.95 -10.15
CA GLY A 137 13.86 10.45 -10.15
C GLY A 137 14.12 10.92 -11.57
N VAL A 138 14.27 12.23 -11.74
CA VAL A 138 14.71 12.77 -13.01
C VAL A 138 16.16 12.34 -13.16
N ALA A 139 16.38 11.53 -14.22
CA ALA A 139 17.63 11.14 -14.88
C ALA A 139 18.60 10.23 -14.10
#